data_AF-A0A4S2FFR2-F1
#
_entry.id   AF-A0A4S2FFR2-F1
#
_cell.length_a   1.000
_cell.length_b   1.000
_cell.length_c   1.000
_cell.angle_alpha   90.00
_cell.angle_beta   90.00
_cell.angle_gamma   90.00
#
_symmetry.space_group_name_H-M   'P 1'
#
loop_
_entity.id
_entity.type
_entity.pdbx_description
1 polymer ?
#
loop_
_entity_poly.entity_id
_entity_poly.type
_entity_poly.pdbx_seq_one_letter_code
_entity_poly.pdbx_strand_id
1 'polypeptide(L)'
;MYTDLFKTPVEQRAEWLKEVWLKKKGYPLDVDNPKTFTEKIQWYKTYYRHPDLHRIIDKVEFKQWVAEQNLPEAHDRALTAKLIRVWNSPEEVSFEGLPRQCVIKSNCRDNGQWIAVVKDWKHYDVESLEKEIKTEWFDIQKTLINSFCTGYHKMTPKVFVEEYLDYGDIVPEEFKFFCFNGEPLMVYTTKEHFKDKEGNIMNDISDYPFSFYDLNWKKMDIVYGNHPEYPDAPRPVHFEEMIDISRRLSASFPFVRVDFFETPLQPYLAELTFYPGGGWTPFHPASVDTWMGDLFQVPLRSNIDIICRKETVL
;
A
#
# COMPACT_ATOMS: atom_id res chain seq x y z
N MET A 1 -14.24 19.38 0.60
CA MET A 1 -14.43 20.26 1.77
C MET A 1 -14.38 19.39 3.03
N TYR A 2 -13.26 18.69 3.23
CA TYR A 2 -13.00 17.91 4.44
C TYR A 2 -11.56 18.26 4.84
N THR A 3 -11.40 19.26 5.69
CA THR A 3 -10.10 19.92 5.92
C THR A 3 -9.28 19.27 7.02
N ASP A 4 -9.85 18.35 7.79
CA ASP A 4 -9.13 17.69 8.89
C ASP A 4 -9.75 16.32 9.26
N LEU A 5 -9.65 15.37 8.33
CA LEU A 5 -10.25 14.04 8.51
C LEU A 5 -9.69 13.33 9.73
N PHE A 6 -8.39 13.44 10.02
CA PHE A 6 -7.79 12.71 11.13
C PHE A 6 -8.25 13.20 12.51
N LYS A 7 -8.56 14.49 12.68
CA LYS A 7 -9.15 15.04 13.92
C LYS A 7 -10.66 14.88 14.02
N THR A 8 -11.33 14.56 12.92
CA THR A 8 -12.79 14.42 12.89
C THR A 8 -13.22 13.14 13.62
N PRO A 9 -14.27 13.14 14.47
CA PRO A 9 -14.80 11.92 15.09
C PRO A 9 -15.16 10.84 14.06
N VAL A 10 -15.03 9.56 14.42
CA VAL A 10 -15.22 8.44 13.49
C VAL A 10 -16.64 8.38 12.93
N GLU A 11 -17.65 8.74 13.73
CA GLU A 11 -19.05 8.79 13.35
C GLU A 11 -19.28 9.81 12.25
N GLN A 12 -18.71 11.01 12.40
CA GLN A 12 -18.84 12.08 11.40
C GLN A 12 -18.09 11.72 10.11
N ARG A 13 -16.90 11.12 10.20
CA ARG A 13 -16.20 10.60 9.02
C ARG A 13 -16.98 9.53 8.30
N ALA A 14 -17.67 8.65 9.03
CA ALA A 14 -18.48 7.59 8.42
C ALA A 14 -19.66 8.16 7.63
N GLU A 15 -20.33 9.19 8.13
CA GLU A 15 -21.39 9.88 7.39
C GLU A 15 -20.86 10.55 6.12
N TRP A 16 -19.73 11.24 6.19
CA TRP A 16 -19.08 11.79 4.99
C TRP A 16 -18.67 10.70 4.00
N LEU A 17 -18.20 9.56 4.49
CA LEU A 17 -17.84 8.43 3.63
C LEU A 17 -19.06 7.89 2.88
N LYS A 18 -20.22 7.79 3.55
CA LYS A 18 -21.50 7.40 2.91
C LYS A 18 -21.92 8.38 1.82
N GLU A 19 -21.80 9.69 2.08
CA GLU A 19 -22.09 10.74 1.08
C GLU A 19 -21.20 10.62 -0.15
N VAL A 20 -19.88 10.52 0.06
CA VAL A 20 -18.89 10.36 -1.02
C VAL A 20 -19.13 9.06 -1.78
N TRP A 21 -19.46 7.97 -1.08
CA TRP A 21 -19.78 6.70 -1.70
C TRP A 21 -21.00 6.78 -2.59
N LEU A 22 -22.13 7.30 -2.07
CA LEU A 22 -23.36 7.44 -2.84
C LEU A 22 -23.11 8.25 -4.12
N LYS A 23 -22.34 9.34 -4.02
CA LYS A 23 -21.98 10.16 -5.18
C LYS A 23 -21.12 9.41 -6.20
N LYS A 24 -20.17 8.58 -5.76
CA LYS A 24 -19.23 7.86 -6.65
C LYS A 24 -19.80 6.56 -7.22
N LYS A 25 -20.62 5.85 -6.45
CA LYS A 25 -21.09 4.49 -6.76
C LYS A 25 -22.55 4.45 -7.20
N GLY A 26 -23.34 5.49 -6.87
CA GLY A 26 -24.75 5.59 -7.26
C GLY A 26 -25.71 4.78 -6.39
N TYR A 27 -25.24 4.14 -5.32
CA TYR A 27 -26.05 3.41 -4.33
C TYR A 27 -25.51 3.65 -2.92
N PRO A 28 -26.33 3.51 -1.86
CA PRO A 28 -25.91 3.79 -0.48
C PRO A 28 -24.90 2.77 0.05
N LEU A 29 -23.96 3.21 0.89
CA LEU A 29 -23.03 2.33 1.62
C LEU A 29 -23.68 1.84 2.92
N ASP A 30 -23.82 0.53 3.07
CA ASP A 30 -24.20 -0.08 4.35
C ASP A 30 -22.94 -0.39 5.17
N VAL A 31 -22.57 0.55 6.05
CA VAL A 31 -21.42 0.38 6.95
C VAL A 31 -21.70 -0.57 8.12
N ASP A 32 -22.96 -0.88 8.40
CA ASP A 32 -23.31 -1.80 9.49
C ASP A 32 -23.27 -3.26 9.02
N ASN A 33 -23.47 -3.47 7.72
CA ASN A 33 -23.52 -4.78 7.09
C ASN A 33 -22.90 -4.77 5.67
N PRO A 34 -21.61 -4.42 5.53
CA PRO A 34 -20.94 -4.35 4.23
C PRO A 34 -20.85 -5.73 3.59
N LYS A 35 -21.16 -5.84 2.29
CA LYS A 35 -21.23 -7.13 1.59
C LYS A 35 -20.03 -7.38 0.70
N THR A 36 -19.75 -6.46 -0.21
CA THR A 36 -18.67 -6.64 -1.18
C THR A 36 -17.31 -6.28 -0.60
N PHE A 37 -16.23 -6.72 -1.23
CA PHE A 37 -14.88 -6.39 -0.81
C PHE A 37 -14.65 -4.88 -0.79
N THR A 38 -15.09 -4.14 -1.82
CA THR A 38 -14.96 -2.68 -1.85
C THR A 38 -15.71 -1.98 -0.70
N GLU A 39 -16.94 -2.42 -0.37
CA GLU A 39 -17.69 -1.92 0.81
C GLU A 39 -16.95 -2.24 2.12
N LYS A 40 -16.43 -3.46 2.24
CA LYS A 40 -15.67 -3.89 3.42
C LYS A 40 -14.37 -3.13 3.57
N ILE A 41 -13.71 -2.71 2.50
CA ILE A 41 -12.56 -1.79 2.58
C ILE A 41 -12.98 -0.41 3.09
N GLN A 42 -14.16 0.11 2.72
CA GLN A 42 -14.66 1.36 3.32
C GLN A 42 -14.89 1.24 4.82
N TRP A 43 -15.44 0.10 5.26
CA TRP A 43 -15.53 -0.23 6.68
C TRP A 43 -14.14 -0.31 7.32
N TYR A 44 -13.20 -1.00 6.68
CA TYR A 44 -11.84 -1.22 7.19
C TYR A 44 -11.10 0.10 7.41
N LYS A 45 -11.22 1.03 6.47
CA LYS A 45 -10.63 2.37 6.58
C LYS A 45 -11.13 3.16 7.77
N THR A 46 -12.39 2.98 8.17
CA THR A 46 -13.04 3.82 9.18
C THR A 46 -12.96 3.19 10.56
N TYR A 47 -13.12 1.88 10.65
CA TYR A 47 -13.36 1.17 11.91
C TYR A 47 -12.29 0.18 12.32
N TYR A 48 -11.53 -0.38 11.37
CA TYR A 48 -10.53 -1.40 11.71
C TYR A 48 -9.40 -0.79 12.54
N ARG A 49 -9.05 -1.46 13.64
CA ARG A 49 -7.96 -1.09 14.54
C ARG A 49 -7.13 -2.32 14.82
N HIS A 50 -5.82 -2.12 14.81
CA HIS A 50 -4.84 -3.10 15.23
C HIS A 50 -3.69 -2.34 15.91
N PRO A 51 -3.12 -2.82 17.04
CA PRO A 51 -2.08 -2.10 17.77
C PRO A 51 -0.89 -1.69 16.89
N ASP A 52 -0.42 -2.58 16.04
CA ASP A 52 0.71 -2.32 15.12
C ASP A 52 0.30 -1.68 13.79
N LEU A 53 -0.97 -1.36 13.54
CA LEU A 53 -1.43 -0.93 12.21
C LEU A 53 -0.64 0.26 11.67
N HIS A 54 -0.34 1.23 12.53
CA HIS A 54 0.43 2.42 12.18
C HIS A 54 1.90 2.07 11.84
N ARG A 55 2.53 1.20 12.62
CA ARG A 55 3.91 0.74 12.39
C ARG A 55 4.05 -0.01 11.08
N ILE A 56 3.05 -0.84 10.76
CA ILE A 56 3.03 -1.65 9.54
C ILE A 56 2.85 -0.78 8.29
N ILE A 57 2.01 0.25 8.39
CA ILE A 57 1.70 1.14 7.26
C ILE A 57 2.79 2.21 7.06
N ASP A 58 3.47 2.65 8.12
CA ASP A 58 4.62 3.55 8.03
C ASP A 58 5.76 2.87 7.30
N LYS A 59 6.08 3.32 6.07
CA LYS A 59 7.11 2.67 5.23
C LYS A 59 8.52 2.66 5.85
N VAL A 60 8.79 3.47 6.88
CA VAL A 60 10.03 3.43 7.67
C VAL A 60 9.92 2.39 8.78
N GLU A 61 8.88 2.46 9.61
CA GLU A 61 8.71 1.53 10.74
C GLU A 61 8.38 0.10 10.27
N PHE A 62 7.78 -0.04 9.09
CA PHE A 62 7.50 -1.30 8.42
C PHE A 62 8.74 -2.18 8.30
N LYS A 63 9.89 -1.59 7.93
CA LYS A 63 11.15 -2.34 7.77
C LYS A 63 11.60 -2.97 9.09
N GLN A 64 11.50 -2.21 10.17
CA GLN A 64 11.80 -2.68 11.51
C GLN A 64 10.77 -3.74 11.96
N TRP A 65 9.48 -3.50 11.71
CA TRP A 65 8.42 -4.45 12.02
C TRP A 65 8.59 -5.78 11.29
N VAL A 66 8.99 -5.78 10.01
CA VAL A 66 9.27 -6.99 9.22
C VAL A 66 10.43 -7.79 9.84
N ALA A 67 11.51 -7.12 10.25
CA ALA A 67 12.64 -7.77 10.90
C ALA A 67 12.22 -8.44 12.22
N GLU A 68 11.33 -7.81 12.99
CA GLU A 68 10.79 -8.36 14.24
C GLU A 68 9.93 -9.62 14.05
N GLN A 69 9.39 -9.86 12.85
CA GLN A 69 8.58 -11.05 12.58
C GLN A 69 9.42 -12.34 12.54
N ASN A 70 10.75 -12.24 12.45
CA ASN A 70 11.67 -13.38 12.43
C ASN A 70 11.23 -14.49 11.45
N LEU A 71 10.89 -14.08 10.23
CA LEU A 71 10.43 -14.99 9.19
C LEU A 71 11.53 -16.00 8.83
N PRO A 72 11.25 -17.32 8.84
CA PRO A 72 12.23 -18.34 8.46
C PRO A 72 12.83 -18.12 7.06
N GLU A 73 12.05 -17.58 6.14
CA GLU A 73 12.41 -17.27 4.76
C GLU A 73 13.44 -16.15 4.64
N ALA A 74 13.53 -15.28 5.67
CA ALA A 74 14.55 -14.24 5.73
C ALA A 74 15.96 -14.84 5.86
N HIS A 75 16.13 -16.07 6.38
CA HIS A 75 17.45 -16.66 6.61
C HIS A 75 18.44 -15.65 7.24
N ASP A 76 19.58 -15.38 6.58
CA ASP A 76 20.58 -14.38 6.97
C ASP A 76 20.47 -13.06 6.16
N ARG A 77 19.36 -12.82 5.45
CA ARG A 77 19.14 -11.66 4.58
C ARG A 77 17.97 -10.78 5.04
N ALA A 78 18.04 -9.50 4.70
CA ALA A 78 16.92 -8.60 4.90
C ALA A 78 15.88 -8.79 3.79
N LEU A 79 14.59 -8.82 4.16
CA LEU A 79 13.48 -8.94 3.19
C LEU A 79 13.00 -7.59 2.64
N THR A 80 13.52 -6.46 3.11
CA THR A 80 13.13 -5.12 2.64
C THR A 80 14.34 -4.38 2.10
N ALA A 81 14.12 -3.47 1.15
CA ALA A 81 15.17 -2.58 0.65
C ALA A 81 15.85 -1.83 1.81
N LYS A 82 17.18 -1.76 1.79
CA LYS A 82 18.01 -1.16 2.82
C LYS A 82 17.67 0.32 3.00
N LEU A 83 17.32 0.68 4.24
CA LEU A 83 17.15 2.06 4.64
C LEU A 83 18.52 2.76 4.73
N ILE A 84 18.65 3.91 4.06
CA ILE A 84 19.89 4.70 4.01
C ILE A 84 19.80 5.92 4.92
N ARG A 85 18.67 6.65 4.85
CA ARG A 85 18.48 7.89 5.59
C ARG A 85 16.99 8.10 5.88
N VAL A 86 16.69 8.79 6.97
CA VAL A 86 15.35 9.27 7.32
C VAL A 86 15.47 10.74 7.70
N TRP A 87 14.56 11.56 7.16
CA TRP A 87 14.34 12.94 7.53
C TRP A 87 12.99 13.05 8.22
N ASN A 88 13.00 13.57 9.45
CA ASN A 88 11.83 13.75 10.29
C ASN A 88 11.21 15.15 10.14
N SER A 89 11.92 16.08 9.51
CA SER A 89 11.42 17.42 9.23
C SER A 89 12.02 17.99 7.92
N PRO A 90 11.39 19.02 7.33
CA PRO A 90 11.92 19.72 6.15
C PRO A 90 13.36 20.24 6.33
N GLU A 91 13.72 20.66 7.53
CA GLU A 91 15.03 21.25 7.85
C GLU A 91 16.16 20.22 7.80
N GLU A 92 15.85 18.95 8.04
CA GLU A 92 16.82 17.84 7.99
C GLU A 92 17.17 17.42 6.55
N VAL A 93 16.34 17.80 5.57
CA VAL A 93 16.49 17.36 4.18
C VAL A 93 17.78 17.92 3.58
N SER A 94 18.68 17.01 3.23
CA SER A 94 19.95 17.28 2.55
C SER A 94 20.34 16.09 1.68
N PHE A 95 20.64 16.35 0.40
CA PHE A 95 21.08 15.31 -0.54
C PHE A 95 22.60 15.06 -0.49
N GLU A 96 23.32 15.78 0.37
CA GLU A 96 24.75 15.59 0.55
C GLU A 96 25.05 14.17 1.07
N GLY A 97 26.01 13.51 0.41
CA GLY A 97 26.44 12.16 0.74
C GLY A 97 25.42 11.06 0.43
N LEU A 98 24.35 11.35 -0.31
CA LEU A 98 23.47 10.29 -0.82
C LEU A 98 24.19 9.46 -1.88
N PRO A 99 23.89 8.15 -2.00
CA PRO A 99 24.49 7.32 -3.04
C PRO A 99 24.15 7.79 -4.45
N ARG A 100 24.91 7.33 -5.44
CA ARG A 100 24.65 7.61 -6.86
C ARG A 100 23.25 7.18 -7.30
N GLN A 101 22.77 6.06 -6.75
CA GLN A 101 21.45 5.51 -6.99
C GLN A 101 20.71 5.31 -5.68
N CYS A 102 19.48 5.78 -5.59
CA CYS A 102 18.63 5.60 -4.43
C CYS A 102 17.16 5.82 -4.79
N VAL A 103 16.27 5.50 -3.87
CA VAL A 103 14.85 5.88 -3.96
C VAL A 103 14.49 6.73 -2.76
N ILE A 104 13.90 7.90 -3.01
CA ILE A 104 13.43 8.83 -1.98
C ILE A 104 11.91 8.73 -1.93
N LYS A 105 11.33 8.52 -0.75
CA LYS A 105 9.91 8.23 -0.59
C LYS A 105 9.32 8.95 0.62
N SER A 106 8.06 9.35 0.54
CA SER A 106 7.25 9.66 1.73
C SER A 106 6.85 8.37 2.46
N ASN A 107 6.82 8.40 3.80
CA ASN A 107 6.38 7.25 4.61
C ASN A 107 4.85 7.02 4.58
N CYS A 108 4.06 8.04 4.22
CA CYS A 108 2.60 8.06 4.37
C CYS A 108 1.87 8.40 3.05
N ARG A 109 2.49 8.04 1.93
CA ARG A 109 1.93 8.14 0.57
C ARG A 109 2.22 6.85 -0.21
N ASP A 110 1.46 6.63 -1.26
CA ASP A 110 1.48 5.42 -2.08
C ASP A 110 1.50 5.71 -3.60
N ASN A 111 1.50 6.98 -4.01
CA ASN A 111 1.51 7.39 -5.41
C ASN A 111 2.88 7.91 -5.88
N GLY A 112 3.15 7.79 -7.18
CA GLY A 112 4.45 8.07 -7.80
C GLY A 112 5.00 9.46 -7.63
N GLN A 113 4.14 10.47 -7.45
CA GLN A 113 4.56 11.83 -7.13
C GLN A 113 5.43 11.91 -5.86
N TRP A 114 5.24 10.99 -4.91
CA TRP A 114 5.92 11.01 -3.60
C TRP A 114 7.06 9.98 -3.56
N ILE A 115 7.57 9.62 -4.74
CA ILE A 115 8.63 8.65 -4.98
C ILE A 115 9.57 9.23 -6.03
N ALA A 116 10.80 9.54 -5.65
CA ALA A 116 11.86 9.90 -6.59
C ALA A 116 12.82 8.71 -6.77
N VAL A 117 12.82 8.11 -7.98
CA VAL A 117 13.70 6.99 -8.35
C VAL A 117 14.98 7.53 -8.98
N VAL A 118 15.99 7.78 -8.16
CA VAL A 118 17.27 8.33 -8.61
C VAL A 118 18.15 7.22 -9.17
N LYS A 119 18.24 7.12 -10.50
CA LYS A 119 19.21 6.24 -11.19
C LYS A 119 20.54 6.94 -11.49
N ASP A 120 20.49 8.25 -11.73
CA ASP A 120 21.64 9.13 -11.84
C ASP A 120 21.20 10.56 -11.53
N TRP A 121 21.87 11.21 -10.58
CA TRP A 121 21.57 12.58 -10.17
C TRP A 121 21.70 13.61 -11.31
N LYS A 122 22.45 13.31 -12.37
CA LYS A 122 22.58 14.18 -13.54
C LYS A 122 21.27 14.39 -14.30
N HIS A 123 20.29 13.51 -14.11
CA HIS A 123 18.97 13.60 -14.75
C HIS A 123 17.92 14.21 -13.85
N TYR A 124 18.30 14.67 -12.66
CA TYR A 124 17.40 15.29 -11.69
C TYR A 124 17.65 16.79 -11.59
N ASP A 125 16.56 17.55 -11.59
CA ASP A 125 16.55 18.90 -11.04
C ASP A 125 16.54 18.78 -9.51
N VAL A 126 17.74 18.76 -8.94
CA VAL A 126 17.97 18.58 -7.50
C VAL A 126 17.30 19.69 -6.69
N GLU A 127 17.40 20.94 -7.13
CA GLU A 127 16.86 22.09 -6.40
C GLU A 127 15.33 22.03 -6.38
N SER A 128 14.69 21.71 -7.51
CA SER A 128 13.24 21.56 -7.58
C SER A 128 12.74 20.40 -6.74
N LEU A 129 13.40 19.23 -6.78
CA LEU A 129 13.03 18.06 -5.98
C LEU A 129 13.19 18.33 -4.48
N GLU A 130 14.30 18.94 -4.06
CA GLU A 130 14.54 19.28 -2.67
C GLU A 130 13.49 20.27 -2.15
N LYS A 131 13.16 21.28 -2.96
CA LYS A 131 12.11 22.25 -2.65
C LYS A 131 10.74 21.57 -2.51
N GLU A 132 10.36 20.72 -3.46
CA GLU A 132 9.10 19.97 -3.42
C GLU A 132 9.01 19.11 -2.14
N ILE A 133 10.07 18.37 -1.83
CA ILE A 133 10.13 17.55 -0.61
C ILE A 133 9.91 18.43 0.63
N LYS A 134 10.63 19.54 0.73
CA LYS A 134 10.56 20.44 1.89
C LYS A 134 9.20 21.11 2.06
N THR A 135 8.50 21.45 0.97
CA THR A 135 7.23 22.19 1.04
C THR A 135 5.99 21.31 1.00
N GLU A 136 6.08 20.12 0.40
CA GLU A 136 4.93 19.26 0.15
C GLU A 136 4.95 17.97 0.97
N TRP A 137 6.10 17.28 1.12
CA TRP A 137 6.19 15.89 1.63
C TRP A 137 6.03 15.74 3.14
N PHE A 138 6.12 16.85 3.86
CA PHE A 138 5.85 16.92 5.29
C PHE A 138 4.48 17.53 5.62
N ASP A 139 3.72 18.00 4.61
CA ASP A 139 2.41 18.62 4.82
C ASP A 139 1.33 17.56 5.04
N ILE A 140 0.89 17.41 6.29
CA ILE A 140 -0.17 16.47 6.69
C ILE A 140 -1.42 16.58 5.79
N GLN A 141 -1.79 17.79 5.37
CA GLN A 141 -2.96 18.02 4.51
C GLN A 141 -2.83 17.37 3.13
N LYS A 142 -1.59 17.15 2.70
CA LYS A 142 -1.22 16.48 1.46
C LYS A 142 -0.73 15.05 1.73
N THR A 143 -1.11 14.39 2.82
CA THR A 143 -0.75 12.99 3.09
C THR A 143 -1.97 12.09 3.29
N LEU A 144 -1.77 10.77 3.30
CA LEU A 144 -2.83 9.82 3.64
C LEU A 144 -3.25 9.90 5.11
N ILE A 145 -2.48 10.60 5.96
CA ILE A 145 -2.88 10.95 7.33
C ILE A 145 -4.20 11.73 7.27
N ASN A 146 -4.33 12.69 6.36
CA ASN A 146 -5.57 13.43 6.14
C ASN A 146 -6.50 12.74 5.14
N SER A 147 -6.76 11.44 5.33
CA SER A 147 -7.68 10.66 4.49
C SER A 147 -8.69 9.87 5.32
N PHE A 148 -9.61 9.17 4.66
CA PHE A 148 -10.53 8.24 5.34
C PHE A 148 -9.81 7.01 5.93
N CYS A 149 -8.56 6.74 5.54
CA CYS A 149 -7.79 5.57 5.97
C CYS A 149 -7.19 5.79 7.36
N THR A 150 -7.90 5.37 8.42
CA THR A 150 -7.51 5.66 9.81
C THR A 150 -6.17 5.07 10.24
N GLY A 151 -5.67 4.05 9.54
CA GLY A 151 -4.34 3.47 9.80
C GLY A 151 -3.19 4.49 9.73
N TYR A 152 -3.37 5.57 8.98
CA TYR A 152 -2.37 6.63 8.86
C TYR A 152 -2.48 7.72 9.94
N HIS A 153 -3.58 7.81 10.69
CA HIS A 153 -3.91 8.99 11.52
C HIS A 153 -2.97 9.22 12.71
N LYS A 154 -2.25 8.20 13.16
CA LYS A 154 -1.28 8.28 14.27
C LYS A 154 0.17 8.51 13.80
N MET A 155 0.40 8.58 12.50
CA MET A 155 1.74 8.72 11.94
C MET A 155 2.19 10.18 11.91
N THR A 156 3.50 10.38 11.86
CA THR A 156 4.13 11.67 11.54
C THR A 156 4.71 11.57 10.12
N PRO A 157 4.52 12.57 9.25
CA PRO A 157 5.18 12.61 7.94
C PRO A 157 6.70 12.55 8.09
N LYS A 158 7.32 11.60 7.39
CA LYS A 158 8.76 11.43 7.25
C LYS A 158 9.06 11.26 5.78
N VAL A 159 10.29 11.61 5.39
CA VAL A 159 10.83 11.28 4.07
C VAL A 159 12.06 10.43 4.27
N PHE A 160 12.17 9.34 3.54
CA PHE A 160 13.27 8.40 3.69
C PHE A 160 13.93 8.09 2.36
N VAL A 161 15.19 7.70 2.46
CA VAL A 161 16.01 7.26 1.34
C VAL A 161 16.31 5.79 1.56
N GLU A 162 16.05 4.96 0.56
CA GLU A 162 16.41 3.55 0.54
C GLU A 162 17.23 3.20 -0.69
N GLU A 163 17.87 2.04 -0.66
CA GLU A 163 18.65 1.54 -1.79
C GLU A 163 17.77 1.41 -3.04
N TYR A 164 18.35 1.77 -4.18
CA TYR A 164 17.78 1.42 -5.46
C TYR A 164 18.15 -0.04 -5.75
N LEU A 165 17.16 -0.87 -6.02
CA LEU A 165 17.33 -2.28 -6.36
C LEU A 165 17.88 -2.41 -7.78
N ASP A 166 19.19 -2.23 -7.93
CA ASP A 166 19.88 -2.26 -9.23
C ASP A 166 20.20 -3.68 -9.65
N TYR A 167 19.49 -4.15 -10.68
CA TYR A 167 19.76 -5.41 -11.37
C TYR A 167 20.05 -5.15 -12.85
N GLY A 168 20.67 -4.01 -13.16
CA GLY A 168 20.96 -3.55 -14.51
C GLY A 168 19.70 -3.03 -15.20
N ASP A 169 19.43 -3.51 -16.41
CA ASP A 169 18.23 -3.13 -17.18
C ASP A 169 16.94 -3.82 -16.70
N ILE A 170 17.02 -4.64 -15.65
CA ILE A 170 15.88 -5.35 -15.08
C ILE A 170 15.12 -4.39 -14.16
N VAL A 171 13.93 -3.97 -14.58
CA VAL A 171 12.94 -3.39 -13.66
C VAL A 171 12.24 -4.52 -12.91
N PRO A 172 12.30 -4.55 -11.56
CA PRO A 172 11.61 -5.55 -10.77
C PRO A 172 10.11 -5.59 -11.09
N GLU A 173 9.59 -6.80 -11.30
CA GLU A 173 8.14 -7.00 -11.39
C GLU A 173 7.53 -6.92 -10.00
N GLU A 174 6.34 -6.34 -9.89
CA GLU A 174 5.61 -6.28 -8.64
C GLU A 174 4.62 -7.44 -8.52
N PHE A 175 4.58 -8.07 -7.36
CA PHE A 175 3.63 -9.13 -7.04
C PHE A 175 2.85 -8.75 -5.80
N LYS A 176 1.52 -8.72 -5.90
CA LYS A 176 0.67 -8.25 -4.81
C LYS A 176 -0.36 -9.30 -4.43
N PHE A 177 -0.09 -10.01 -3.34
CA PHE A 177 -0.88 -11.13 -2.85
C PHE A 177 -2.04 -10.63 -2.01
N PHE A 178 -3.26 -10.99 -2.39
CA PHE A 178 -4.47 -10.70 -1.62
C PHE A 178 -4.67 -11.83 -0.61
N CYS A 179 -4.51 -11.48 0.66
CA CYS A 179 -4.58 -12.44 1.75
C CYS A 179 -5.82 -12.20 2.60
N PHE A 180 -6.58 -13.26 2.87
CA PHE A 180 -7.81 -13.24 3.64
C PHE A 180 -7.66 -14.20 4.83
N ASN A 181 -7.75 -13.65 6.04
CA ASN A 181 -7.58 -14.40 7.30
C ASN A 181 -6.31 -15.27 7.34
N GLY A 182 -5.18 -14.72 6.90
CA GLY A 182 -3.91 -15.45 6.83
C GLY A 182 -3.66 -16.25 5.57
N GLU A 183 -4.65 -16.41 4.66
CA GLU A 183 -4.45 -17.21 3.45
C GLU A 183 -4.34 -16.34 2.20
N PRO A 184 -3.20 -16.38 1.48
CA PRO A 184 -3.12 -15.81 0.13
C PRO A 184 -4.00 -16.63 -0.81
N LEU A 185 -4.77 -15.96 -1.67
CA LEU A 185 -5.69 -16.64 -2.60
C LEU A 185 -5.49 -16.25 -4.07
N MET A 186 -5.01 -15.04 -4.30
CA MET A 186 -4.75 -14.50 -5.63
C MET A 186 -3.62 -13.49 -5.56
N VAL A 187 -2.96 -13.29 -6.68
CA VAL A 187 -1.90 -12.31 -6.86
C VAL A 187 -2.21 -11.50 -8.10
N TYR A 188 -1.90 -10.21 -8.11
CA TYR A 188 -1.70 -9.53 -9.38
C TYR A 188 -0.25 -9.18 -9.60
N THR A 189 0.14 -9.21 -10.86
CA THR A 189 1.48 -8.84 -11.35
C THR A 189 1.40 -7.69 -12.34
N THR A 190 2.46 -6.90 -12.36
CA THR A 190 2.61 -5.68 -13.15
C THR A 190 4.08 -5.26 -13.15
N LYS A 191 4.47 -4.45 -14.13
CA LYS A 191 5.84 -3.97 -14.29
C LYS A 191 5.81 -2.49 -14.61
N GLU A 192 6.79 -1.79 -14.04
CA GLU A 192 6.97 -0.34 -14.17
C GLU A 192 5.76 0.48 -13.69
N HIS A 193 5.90 1.06 -12.51
CA HIS A 193 4.93 2.00 -12.00
C HIS A 193 5.41 3.43 -12.19
N PHE A 194 4.44 4.31 -12.39
CA PHE A 194 4.60 5.77 -12.35
C PHE A 194 5.18 6.43 -13.58
N LYS A 195 5.23 5.77 -14.74
CA LYS A 195 5.52 6.46 -16.01
C LYS A 195 4.49 6.16 -17.08
N ASP A 196 4.06 7.20 -17.81
CA ASP A 196 3.25 7.02 -19.01
C ASP A 196 4.14 6.50 -20.16
N LYS A 197 3.53 6.28 -21.32
CA LYS A 197 4.23 5.81 -22.53
C LYS A 197 5.28 6.81 -23.01
N GLU A 198 5.16 8.06 -22.59
CA GLU A 198 6.04 9.19 -22.87
C GLU A 198 7.11 9.38 -21.79
N GLY A 199 7.08 8.60 -20.70
CA GLY A 199 8.06 8.63 -19.62
C GLY A 199 7.78 9.63 -18.50
N ASN A 200 6.63 10.32 -18.51
CA ASN A 200 6.25 11.31 -17.49
C ASN A 200 5.71 10.65 -16.23
N ILE A 201 5.94 11.26 -15.07
CA ILE A 201 5.42 10.74 -13.80
C ILE A 201 3.89 10.75 -13.81
N MET A 202 3.29 9.57 -13.74
CA MET A 202 1.83 9.42 -13.70
C MET A 202 1.30 9.60 -12.28
N ASN A 203 0.31 10.49 -12.16
CA ASN A 203 -0.41 10.77 -10.91
C ASN A 203 -1.66 9.89 -10.73
N ASP A 204 -2.16 9.30 -11.82
CA ASP A 204 -3.30 8.38 -11.83
C ASP A 204 -2.83 7.00 -12.26
N ILE A 205 -3.28 5.99 -11.52
CA ILE A 205 -2.92 4.58 -11.72
C ILE A 205 -3.68 4.05 -12.96
N SER A 206 -4.74 4.72 -13.42
CA SER A 206 -5.77 4.25 -14.37
C SER A 206 -5.28 3.58 -15.67
N ASP A 207 -4.05 3.82 -16.12
CA ASP A 207 -3.48 3.19 -17.32
C ASP A 207 -2.43 2.09 -17.03
N TYR A 208 -2.16 1.73 -15.76
CA TYR A 208 -1.18 0.69 -15.46
C TYR A 208 -1.73 -0.70 -15.76
N PRO A 209 -1.04 -1.50 -16.57
CA PRO A 209 -1.47 -2.86 -16.82
C PRO A 209 -1.17 -3.75 -15.62
N PHE A 210 -2.15 -4.54 -15.20
CA PHE A 210 -1.94 -5.67 -14.28
C PHE A 210 -2.78 -6.87 -14.69
N SER A 211 -2.31 -8.07 -14.32
CA SER A 211 -3.01 -9.33 -14.56
C SER A 211 -3.06 -10.14 -13.28
N PHE A 212 -4.21 -10.79 -13.05
CA PHE A 212 -4.43 -11.61 -11.86
C PHE A 212 -4.15 -13.09 -12.15
N TYR A 213 -3.58 -13.77 -11.16
CA TYR A 213 -3.29 -15.19 -11.18
C TYR A 213 -3.74 -15.83 -9.85
N ASP A 214 -4.15 -17.09 -9.92
CA ASP A 214 -4.28 -17.93 -8.73
C ASP A 214 -2.91 -18.43 -8.25
N LEU A 215 -2.88 -19.12 -7.11
CA LEU A 215 -1.63 -19.69 -6.56
C LEU A 215 -1.05 -20.86 -7.36
N ASN A 216 -1.77 -21.40 -8.34
CA ASN A 216 -1.24 -22.37 -9.29
C ASN A 216 -0.66 -21.70 -10.55
N TRP A 217 -0.54 -20.37 -10.53
CA TRP A 217 -0.11 -19.56 -11.66
C TRP A 217 -1.04 -19.65 -12.87
N LYS A 218 -2.33 -19.88 -12.63
CA LYS A 218 -3.35 -19.82 -13.67
C LYS A 218 -3.94 -18.41 -13.71
N LYS A 219 -3.88 -17.78 -14.89
CA LYS A 219 -4.46 -16.46 -15.12
C LYS A 219 -5.96 -16.47 -14.81
N MET A 220 -6.41 -15.43 -14.11
CA MET A 220 -7.80 -15.19 -13.75
C MET A 220 -8.39 -14.10 -14.66
N ASP A 221 -9.62 -14.30 -15.12
CA ASP A 221 -10.37 -13.32 -15.91
C ASP A 221 -10.92 -12.21 -14.99
N ILE A 222 -10.03 -11.31 -14.58
CA ILE A 222 -10.31 -10.21 -13.66
C ILE A 222 -9.72 -8.92 -14.24
N VAL A 223 -10.59 -7.94 -14.46
CA VAL A 223 -10.20 -6.55 -14.70
C VAL A 223 -10.46 -5.77 -13.41
N TYR A 224 -9.48 -5.03 -12.93
CA TYR A 224 -9.63 -4.15 -11.77
C TYR A 224 -9.62 -2.72 -12.27
N GLY A 225 -10.68 -1.96 -11.98
CA GLY A 225 -10.93 -0.63 -12.55
C GLY A 225 -11.10 -0.65 -14.07
N ASN A 226 -10.44 0.29 -14.73
CA ASN A 226 -10.37 0.37 -16.20
C ASN A 226 -8.96 0.05 -16.71
N HIS A 227 -8.16 -0.63 -15.89
CA HIS A 227 -6.77 -0.85 -16.20
C HIS A 227 -6.61 -1.86 -17.33
N PRO A 228 -5.64 -1.65 -18.22
CA PRO A 228 -5.33 -2.61 -19.26
C PRO A 228 -4.84 -3.93 -18.66
N GLU A 229 -4.93 -4.99 -19.44
CA GLU A 229 -4.39 -6.30 -19.07
C GLU A 229 -2.87 -6.30 -19.24
N TYR A 230 -2.16 -6.78 -18.22
CA TYR A 230 -0.73 -7.02 -18.33
C TYR A 230 -0.47 -8.30 -19.14
N PRO A 231 0.52 -8.31 -20.07
CA PRO A 231 0.89 -9.51 -20.80
C PRO A 231 1.16 -10.69 -19.87
N ASP A 232 1.00 -11.90 -20.40
CA ASP A 232 1.28 -13.11 -19.64
C ASP A 232 2.72 -13.09 -19.13
N ALA A 233 2.86 -13.16 -17.80
CA ALA A 233 4.14 -13.13 -17.12
C ALA A 233 4.57 -14.57 -16.78
N PRO A 234 5.87 -14.87 -16.86
CA PRO A 234 6.37 -16.13 -16.33
C PRO A 234 6.12 -16.19 -14.81
N ARG A 235 5.90 -17.40 -14.30
CA ARG A 235 5.84 -17.62 -12.86
C ARG A 235 7.16 -17.15 -12.24
N PRO A 236 7.15 -16.29 -11.21
CA PRO A 236 8.39 -15.78 -10.64
C PRO A 236 9.16 -16.90 -9.96
N VAL A 237 10.49 -16.77 -9.93
CA VAL A 237 11.38 -17.81 -9.39
C VAL A 237 11.10 -18.02 -7.91
N HIS A 238 10.85 -16.94 -7.18
CA HIS A 238 10.60 -16.96 -5.74
C HIS A 238 9.10 -17.06 -5.37
N PHE A 239 8.23 -17.56 -6.27
CA PHE A 239 6.78 -17.54 -6.05
C PHE A 239 6.34 -18.25 -4.76
N GLU A 240 6.87 -19.45 -4.50
CA GLU A 240 6.50 -20.22 -3.31
C GLU A 240 6.96 -19.53 -2.02
N GLU A 241 8.15 -18.92 -2.06
CA GLU A 241 8.66 -18.13 -0.93
C GLU A 241 7.75 -16.92 -0.66
N MET A 242 7.32 -16.20 -1.70
CA MET A 242 6.40 -15.09 -1.55
C MET A 242 5.03 -15.54 -1.00
N ILE A 243 4.55 -16.73 -1.37
CA ILE A 243 3.31 -17.31 -0.81
C ILE A 243 3.47 -17.56 0.69
N ASP A 244 4.58 -18.17 1.11
CA ASP A 244 4.82 -18.51 2.52
C ASP A 244 5.01 -17.26 3.38
N ILE A 245 5.79 -16.28 2.90
CA ILE A 245 5.92 -14.96 3.55
C ILE A 245 4.53 -14.30 3.67
N SER A 246 3.75 -14.31 2.59
CA SER A 246 2.41 -13.70 2.58
C SER A 246 1.49 -14.35 3.61
N ARG A 247 1.49 -15.69 3.70
CA ARG A 247 0.68 -16.44 4.67
C ARG A 247 1.06 -16.08 6.11
N ARG A 248 2.36 -16.01 6.42
CA ARG A 248 2.85 -15.66 7.76
C ARG A 248 2.50 -14.24 8.15
N LEU A 249 2.79 -13.27 7.27
CA LEU A 249 2.57 -11.85 7.55
C LEU A 249 1.08 -11.48 7.59
N SER A 250 0.21 -12.23 6.91
CA SER A 250 -1.23 -11.96 6.90
C SER A 250 -2.01 -12.65 8.01
N ALA A 251 -1.41 -13.57 8.77
CA ALA A 251 -2.09 -14.44 9.72
C ALA A 251 -2.93 -13.72 10.77
N SER A 252 -2.50 -12.53 11.21
CA SER A 252 -3.19 -11.73 12.23
C SER A 252 -4.25 -10.77 11.67
N PHE A 253 -4.46 -10.75 10.35
CA PHE A 253 -5.31 -9.74 9.70
C PHE A 253 -6.50 -10.39 8.97
N PRO A 254 -7.72 -9.89 9.17
CA PRO A 254 -8.88 -10.31 8.38
C PRO A 254 -8.66 -10.18 6.86
N PHE A 255 -7.98 -9.10 6.48
CA PHE A 255 -7.47 -8.87 5.14
C PHE A 255 -6.19 -8.03 5.21
N VAL A 256 -5.23 -8.37 4.36
CA VAL A 256 -4.09 -7.51 3.99
C VAL A 256 -3.60 -7.91 2.61
N ARG A 257 -3.12 -6.95 1.82
CA ARG A 257 -2.36 -7.24 0.61
C ARG A 257 -0.86 -7.21 0.92
N VAL A 258 -0.12 -8.20 0.46
CA VAL A 258 1.33 -8.30 0.66
C VAL A 258 2.02 -8.02 -0.66
N ASP A 259 2.79 -6.94 -0.71
CA ASP A 259 3.41 -6.45 -1.94
C ASP A 259 4.90 -6.78 -1.96
N PHE A 260 5.37 -7.29 -3.08
CA PHE A 260 6.77 -7.62 -3.33
C PHE A 260 7.28 -6.96 -4.60
N PHE A 261 8.58 -6.66 -4.60
CA PHE A 261 9.38 -6.57 -5.81
C PHE A 261 10.12 -7.90 -6.01
N GLU A 262 9.95 -8.53 -7.17
CA GLU A 262 10.71 -9.71 -7.56
C GLU A 262 12.02 -9.32 -8.24
N THR A 263 13.13 -9.90 -7.79
CA THR A 263 14.45 -9.67 -8.34
C THR A 263 15.16 -11.00 -8.62
N PRO A 264 16.21 -11.02 -9.46
CA PRO A 264 16.96 -12.25 -9.72
C PRO A 264 17.58 -12.91 -8.48
N LEU A 265 17.81 -12.15 -7.40
CA LEU A 265 18.43 -12.68 -6.18
C LEU A 265 17.42 -13.10 -5.12
N GLN A 266 16.32 -12.36 -4.98
CA GLN A 266 15.34 -12.57 -3.92
C GLN A 266 14.07 -11.72 -4.13
N PRO A 267 12.95 -12.06 -3.47
CA PRO A 267 11.83 -11.14 -3.34
C PRO A 267 12.12 -10.11 -2.24
N TYR A 268 11.69 -8.86 -2.48
CA TYR A 268 11.73 -7.77 -1.50
C TYR A 268 10.31 -7.35 -1.12
N LEU A 269 9.96 -7.45 0.15
CA LEU A 269 8.75 -6.88 0.73
C LEU A 269 8.76 -5.36 0.56
N ALA A 270 7.76 -4.87 -0.17
CA ALA A 270 7.57 -3.46 -0.48
C ALA A 270 6.63 -2.79 0.52
N GLU A 271 5.43 -3.36 0.72
CA GLU A 271 4.43 -2.84 1.65
C GLU A 271 3.41 -3.91 2.08
N LEU A 272 2.73 -3.64 3.20
CA LEU A 272 1.48 -4.29 3.57
C LEU A 272 0.32 -3.30 3.39
N THR A 273 -0.55 -3.57 2.42
CA THR A 273 -1.61 -2.64 2.03
C THR A 273 -2.96 -3.09 2.59
N PHE A 274 -3.51 -2.32 3.53
CA PHE A 274 -4.84 -2.58 4.12
C PHE A 274 -5.99 -1.99 3.31
N TYR A 275 -5.69 -1.07 2.39
CA TYR A 275 -6.71 -0.26 1.69
C TYR A 275 -6.49 -0.23 0.16
N PRO A 276 -6.33 -1.37 -0.53
CA PRO A 276 -6.08 -1.39 -1.97
C PRO A 276 -7.15 -0.64 -2.75
N GLY A 277 -6.71 0.21 -3.70
CA GLY A 277 -7.57 1.10 -4.50
C GLY A 277 -8.44 2.04 -3.67
N GLY A 278 -8.14 2.19 -2.38
CA GLY A 278 -9.03 2.83 -1.42
C GLY A 278 -10.45 2.25 -1.40
N GLY A 279 -10.68 0.98 -1.77
CA GLY A 279 -12.04 0.43 -1.88
C GLY A 279 -12.93 1.19 -2.87
N TRP A 280 -12.35 2.00 -3.76
CA TRP A 280 -13.07 2.75 -4.78
C TRP A 280 -13.02 2.04 -6.13
N THR A 281 -11.92 1.36 -6.42
CA THR A 281 -11.70 0.67 -7.68
C THR A 281 -12.60 -0.57 -7.79
N PRO A 282 -13.48 -0.66 -8.81
CA PRO A 282 -14.34 -1.83 -8.99
C PRO A 282 -13.56 -3.04 -9.53
N PHE A 283 -14.13 -4.23 -9.37
CA PHE A 283 -13.67 -5.45 -10.04
C PHE A 283 -14.68 -5.87 -11.11
N HIS A 284 -14.18 -6.38 -12.22
CA HIS A 284 -14.96 -6.91 -13.33
C HIS A 284 -14.48 -8.34 -13.63
N PRO A 285 -15.40 -9.34 -13.63
CA PRO A 285 -16.83 -9.22 -13.35
C PRO A 285 -17.12 -8.86 -11.88
N ALA A 286 -18.27 -8.22 -11.63
CA ALA A 286 -18.67 -7.79 -10.28
C ALA A 286 -18.77 -8.95 -9.26
N SER A 287 -18.94 -10.18 -9.73
CA SER A 287 -18.91 -11.39 -8.90
C SER A 287 -17.58 -11.58 -8.16
N VAL A 288 -16.48 -11.03 -8.67
CA VAL A 288 -15.18 -11.04 -7.99
C VAL A 288 -15.22 -10.21 -6.71
N ASP A 289 -15.81 -9.01 -6.76
CA ASP A 289 -15.98 -8.13 -5.59
C ASP A 289 -16.87 -8.79 -4.51
N THR A 290 -17.91 -9.52 -4.94
CA THR A 290 -18.75 -10.33 -4.04
C THR A 290 -17.97 -11.49 -3.43
N TRP A 291 -17.26 -12.28 -4.24
CA TRP A 291 -16.48 -13.43 -3.78
C TRP A 291 -15.40 -13.04 -2.76
N MET A 292 -14.62 -11.99 -3.05
CA MET A 292 -13.66 -11.45 -2.07
C MET A 292 -14.35 -10.88 -0.83
N GLY A 293 -15.56 -10.32 -1.02
CA GLY A 293 -16.42 -9.92 0.08
C GLY A 293 -16.70 -11.09 1.02
N ASP A 294 -17.15 -12.22 0.51
CA ASP A 294 -17.48 -13.41 1.32
C ASP A 294 -16.27 -13.98 2.09
N LEU A 295 -15.06 -13.86 1.53
CA LEU A 295 -13.81 -14.26 2.17
C LEU A 295 -13.39 -13.30 3.30
N PHE A 296 -13.73 -12.02 3.17
CA PHE A 296 -13.29 -10.97 4.09
C PHE A 296 -14.23 -10.83 5.29
N GLN A 297 -13.88 -11.46 6.40
CA GLN A 297 -14.68 -11.41 7.63
C GLN A 297 -14.29 -10.20 8.49
N VAL A 298 -15.05 -9.11 8.38
CA VAL A 298 -14.86 -7.93 9.24
C VAL A 298 -15.48 -8.15 10.63
N PRO A 299 -14.84 -7.69 11.72
CA PRO A 299 -15.43 -7.76 13.06
C PRO A 299 -16.80 -7.06 13.13
N LEU A 300 -17.73 -7.61 13.93
CA LEU A 300 -19.01 -6.96 14.18
C LEU A 300 -18.81 -5.57 14.79
N ARG A 301 -19.57 -4.57 14.32
CA ARG A 301 -19.47 -3.18 14.79
C ARG A 301 -19.62 -3.05 16.32
N SER A 302 -20.50 -3.86 16.91
CA SER A 302 -20.72 -3.91 18.37
C SER A 302 -19.49 -4.32 19.19
N ASN A 303 -18.50 -4.97 18.56
CA ASN A 303 -17.25 -5.37 19.21
C ASN A 303 -16.15 -4.30 19.09
N ILE A 304 -16.35 -3.25 18.28
CA ILE A 304 -15.36 -2.16 18.11
C ILE A 304 -15.19 -1.37 19.41
N ASP A 305 -16.26 -1.12 20.17
CA ASP A 305 -16.18 -0.38 21.44
C ASP A 305 -15.26 -1.07 22.47
N ILE A 306 -15.11 -2.40 22.38
CA ILE A 306 -14.22 -3.18 23.25
C ILE A 306 -12.74 -3.02 22.82
N ILE A 307 -12.49 -2.86 21.51
CA ILE A 307 -11.15 -2.67 20.95
C ILE A 307 -10.70 -1.21 21.14
N CYS A 308 -11.57 -0.24 20.88
CA CYS A 308 -11.28 1.19 21.05
C CYS A 308 -11.08 1.60 22.51
N ARG A 309 -11.80 1.00 23.48
CA ARG A 309 -11.60 1.29 24.92
C ARG A 309 -10.27 0.82 25.48
N LYS A 310 -9.59 -0.15 24.84
CA LYS A 310 -8.24 -0.55 25.23
C LYS A 310 -7.17 0.44 24.78
N GLU A 311 -7.44 1.25 23.75
CA GLU A 311 -6.50 2.30 23.29
C GLU A 311 -6.61 3.62 24.10
N THR A 312 -7.67 3.82 24.87
CA THR A 312 -7.86 5.02 25.72
C THR A 312 -7.24 4.88 27.11
N VAL A 313 -6.69 3.70 27.43
CA VAL A 313 -6.08 3.38 28.73
C VAL A 313 -4.65 2.90 28.50
N LEU A 314 -3.81 3.72 27.87
CA LEU A 314 -2.35 3.62 27.95
C LEU A 314 -1.73 5.01 27.86
#